data_AF-A0A3B9NPD3-F1
#
_entry.id   AF-A0A3B9NPD3-F1
#
_cell.length_a   1.000
_cell.length_b   1.000
_cell.length_c   1.000
_cell.angle_alpha   90.00
_cell.angle_beta   90.00
_cell.angle_gamma   90.00
#
_symmetry.space_group_name_H-M   'P 1'
#
loop_
_entity.id
_entity.type
_entity.pdbx_description
1 polymer ?
#
loop_
_entity_poly.entity_id
_entity_poly.type
_entity_poly.pdbx_seq_one_letter_code
_entity_poly.pdbx_strand_id
1 'polypeptide(L)'
;MTDFDAIIIGAGHNGLVCASYLAKAGKKVLVLESRAVPGGCAATHEFAPGFNVSSCAQWLYQLSPKVVSDLKLPQHGLVYAAEGLATIALDDTGDHLRLQGDSASGGGVSIEDQKAYALFRKKMRKYA
;
A
#
# COMPACT_ATOMS: atom_id res chain seq x y z
N MET A 1 -29.33 12.83 18.25
CA MET A 1 -28.23 12.10 17.60
C MET A 1 -28.06 12.69 16.21
N THR A 2 -26.84 12.90 15.74
CA THR A 2 -26.62 13.27 14.34
C THR A 2 -26.79 12.02 13.49
N ASP A 3 -27.70 12.06 12.52
CA ASP A 3 -27.85 10.96 11.57
C ASP A 3 -26.61 10.88 10.67
N PHE A 4 -26.07 9.67 10.50
CA PHE A 4 -24.98 9.34 9.58
C PHE A 4 -25.48 8.28 8.60
N ASP A 5 -25.06 8.36 7.34
CA ASP A 5 -25.37 7.35 6.33
C ASP A 5 -24.51 6.09 6.48
N ALA A 6 -23.29 6.24 7.02
CA ALA A 6 -22.37 5.15 7.25
C ALA A 6 -21.45 5.43 8.45
N ILE A 7 -21.09 4.36 9.16
CA ILE A 7 -20.09 4.39 10.22
C ILE A 7 -18.96 3.44 9.83
N ILE A 8 -17.72 3.94 9.83
CA ILE A 8 -16.50 3.17 9.56
C ILE A 8 -15.72 3.07 10.86
N ILE A 9 -15.42 1.83 11.26
CA ILE A 9 -14.61 1.54 12.44
C ILE A 9 -13.19 1.19 11.99
N GLY A 10 -12.23 2.02 12.40
CA GLY A 10 -10.83 2.00 12.01
C GLY A 10 -10.50 3.03 10.93
N ALA A 11 -9.65 4.00 11.27
CA ALA A 11 -9.10 5.00 10.34
C ALA A 11 -7.78 4.52 9.70
N GLY A 12 -7.72 3.25 9.30
CA GLY A 12 -6.66 2.75 8.43
C GLY A 12 -6.80 3.29 7.01
N HIS A 13 -5.74 3.23 6.20
CA HIS A 13 -5.76 3.71 4.81
C HIS A 13 -6.95 3.15 3.99
N ASN A 14 -7.31 1.87 4.14
CA ASN A 14 -8.49 1.29 3.48
C ASN A 14 -9.81 1.92 3.95
N GLY A 15 -9.98 2.10 5.27
CA GLY A 15 -11.16 2.74 5.84
C GLY A 15 -11.29 4.20 5.42
N LEU A 16 -10.17 4.92 5.38
CA LEU A 16 -10.11 6.32 4.92
C LEU A 16 -10.42 6.46 3.43
N VAL A 17 -9.93 5.54 2.59
CA VAL A 17 -10.29 5.51 1.15
C VAL A 17 -11.78 5.27 0.99
N CYS A 18 -12.35 4.27 1.69
CA CYS A 18 -13.79 4.01 1.67
C CYS A 18 -14.61 5.23 2.12
N ALA A 19 -14.23 5.83 3.26
CA ALA A 19 -14.87 7.04 3.79
C ALA A 19 -14.85 8.18 2.77
N SER A 20 -13.70 8.38 2.11
CA SER A 20 -13.50 9.45 1.13
C SER A 20 -14.39 9.25 -0.10
N TYR A 21 -14.54 8.02 -0.60
CA TYR A 21 -15.45 7.74 -1.71
C TYR A 21 -16.93 7.93 -1.34
N LEU A 22 -17.33 7.47 -0.15
CA LEU A 22 -18.70 7.67 0.34
C LEU A 22 -19.01 9.16 0.53
N ALA A 23 -18.09 9.91 1.13
CA ALA A 23 -18.22 11.36 1.29
C ALA A 23 -18.28 12.08 -0.07
N LYS A 24 -17.45 11.67 -1.04
CA LYS A 24 -17.50 12.20 -2.42
C LYS A 24 -18.82 11.89 -3.13
N ALA A 25 -19.49 10.79 -2.76
CA ALA A 25 -20.84 10.46 -3.22
C ALA A 25 -21.95 11.19 -2.42
N GLY A 26 -21.60 12.16 -1.56
CA GLY A 26 -22.55 12.97 -0.80
C GLY A 26 -23.06 12.33 0.49
N LYS A 27 -22.45 11.23 0.96
CA LYS A 27 -22.84 10.55 2.21
C LYS A 27 -22.20 11.21 3.42
N LYS A 28 -22.95 11.29 4.52
CA LYS A 28 -22.45 11.73 5.82
C LYS A 28 -21.86 10.55 6.57
N VAL A 29 -20.54 10.48 6.61
CA VAL A 29 -19.79 9.33 7.16
C VAL A 29 -19.17 9.68 8.51
N LEU A 30 -19.34 8.82 9.50
CA LEU A 30 -18.60 8.86 10.76
C LEU A 30 -17.44 7.86 10.69
N VAL A 31 -16.21 8.31 10.95
CA VAL A 31 -15.04 7.42 11.07
C VAL A 31 -14.59 7.43 12.53
N LEU A 32 -14.44 6.25 13.13
CA LEU A 32 -13.99 6.07 14.50
C LEU A 32 -12.67 5.33 14.51
N GLU A 33 -11.67 5.83 15.22
CA GLU A 33 -10.35 5.21 15.38
C GLU A 33 -10.03 5.07 16.86
N SER A 34 -9.44 3.93 17.25
CA SER A 34 -9.09 3.69 18.65
C SER A 34 -7.76 4.36 19.04
N ARG A 35 -6.85 4.55 18.07
CA ARG A 35 -5.58 5.24 18.25
C ARG A 35 -5.75 6.77 18.20
N ALA A 36 -4.78 7.48 18.79
CA ALA A 36 -4.73 8.94 18.72
C ALA A 36 -4.41 9.49 17.31
N VAL A 37 -3.91 8.64 16.41
CA VAL A 37 -3.45 9.04 15.07
C VAL A 37 -4.03 8.08 14.03
N PRO A 38 -4.60 8.60 12.92
CA PRO A 38 -5.08 7.77 11.82
C PRO A 38 -3.93 7.19 10.98
N GLY A 39 -4.27 6.29 10.06
CA GLY A 39 -3.35 5.70 9.08
C GLY A 39 -3.24 4.18 9.19
N GLY A 40 -3.57 3.60 10.34
CA GLY A 40 -3.49 2.15 10.58
C GLY A 40 -2.09 1.63 10.26
N CYS A 41 -1.98 0.64 9.36
CA CYS A 41 -0.68 0.12 8.92
C CYS A 41 0.22 1.18 8.25
N ALA A 42 -0.37 2.23 7.67
CA ALA A 42 0.34 3.33 7.01
C ALA A 42 0.76 4.45 7.99
N ALA A 43 0.35 4.39 9.26
CA ALA A 43 0.77 5.36 10.26
C ALA A 43 2.26 5.20 10.57
N THR A 44 3.00 6.29 10.50
CA THR A 44 4.42 6.37 10.90
C THR A 44 4.52 6.37 12.42
N HIS A 45 5.47 5.60 12.94
CA HIS A 45 5.85 5.63 14.36
C HIS A 45 7.37 5.60 14.49
N GLU A 46 7.86 6.21 15.56
CA GLU A 46 9.26 6.17 15.93
C GLU A 46 9.52 4.86 16.70
N PHE A 47 10.50 4.07 16.24
CA PHE A 47 10.87 2.81 16.89
C PHE A 47 12.23 2.90 17.62
N ALA A 48 13.02 3.91 17.29
CA ALA A 48 14.25 4.30 17.98
C ALA A 48 14.48 5.81 17.77
N PRO A 49 15.22 6.51 18.65
CA PRO A 49 15.41 7.96 18.54
C PRO A 49 15.93 8.41 17.16
N GLY A 50 15.14 9.21 16.45
CA GLY A 50 15.42 9.68 15.09
C GLY A 50 15.03 8.70 13.97
N PHE A 51 14.55 7.50 14.30
CA PHE A 51 14.21 6.45 13.34
C PHE A 51 12.71 6.15 13.32
N ASN A 52 12.12 6.40 12.17
CA ASN A 52 10.69 6.25 11.94
C ASN A 52 10.40 5.16 10.91
N VAL A 53 9.32 4.42 11.12
CA VAL A 53 8.85 3.39 10.18
C VAL A 53 7.32 3.35 10.17
N SER A 54 6.73 2.91 9.06
CA SER A 54 5.29 2.62 9.03
C SER A 54 4.97 1.46 9.97
N SER A 55 3.80 1.49 10.60
CA SER A 55 3.42 0.49 11.63
C SER A 55 3.37 -0.94 11.09
N CYS A 56 2.98 -1.12 9.82
CA CYS A 56 2.91 -2.44 9.15
C CYS A 56 2.86 -2.33 7.61
N ALA A 57 2.77 -1.13 7.03
CA ALA A 57 2.72 -0.94 5.60
C ALA A 57 4.13 -0.92 4.99
N GLN A 58 4.75 -2.09 4.92
CA GLN A 58 5.97 -2.33 4.13
C GLN A 58 5.70 -2.31 2.60
N TRP A 59 4.44 -2.12 2.17
CA TRP A 59 3.97 -2.20 0.79
C TRP A 59 3.22 -0.93 0.31
N LEU A 60 3.63 0.28 0.72
CA LEU A 60 2.95 1.53 0.33
C LEU A 60 2.91 1.79 -1.19
N TYR A 61 3.78 1.13 -1.98
CA TYR A 61 3.73 1.17 -3.45
C TYR A 61 2.53 0.39 -4.05
N GLN A 62 1.67 -0.19 -3.22
CA GLN A 62 0.43 -0.83 -3.65
C GLN A 62 -0.80 0.06 -3.56
N LEU A 63 -0.67 1.36 -3.25
CA LEU A 63 -1.83 2.24 -3.35
C LEU A 63 -2.27 2.33 -4.81
N SER A 64 -3.52 1.94 -5.07
CA SER A 64 -4.07 1.89 -6.43
C SER A 64 -3.91 3.23 -7.15
N PRO A 65 -3.33 3.27 -8.37
CA PRO A 65 -3.23 4.49 -9.16
C PRO A 65 -4.59 5.13 -9.42
N LYS A 66 -5.65 4.32 -9.51
CA LYS A 66 -7.02 4.81 -9.65
C LYS A 66 -7.49 5.57 -8.41
N VAL A 67 -7.21 5.05 -7.20
CA VAL A 67 -7.53 5.73 -5.95
C VAL A 67 -6.76 7.05 -5.82
N VAL A 68 -5.47 7.03 -6.16
CA VAL A 68 -4.62 8.23 -6.17
C VAL A 68 -5.21 9.33 -7.07
N SER A 69 -5.64 8.94 -8.28
CA SER A 69 -6.26 9.84 -9.25
C SER A 69 -7.65 10.32 -8.81
N ASP A 70 -8.54 9.40 -8.46
CA ASP A 70 -9.93 9.69 -8.09
C ASP A 70 -10.01 10.64 -6.88
N LEU A 71 -9.12 10.47 -5.90
CA LEU A 71 -9.04 11.29 -4.70
C LEU A 71 -8.04 12.45 -4.81
N LYS A 72 -7.39 12.62 -5.98
CA LYS A 72 -6.44 13.70 -6.27
C LYS A 72 -5.34 13.83 -5.20
N LEU A 73 -4.85 12.71 -4.68
CA LEU A 73 -3.94 12.68 -3.54
C LEU A 73 -2.65 13.51 -3.71
N PRO A 74 -2.05 13.67 -4.91
CA PRO A 74 -0.91 14.58 -5.08
C PRO A 74 -1.24 16.03 -4.72
N GLN A 75 -2.47 16.49 -4.97
CA GLN A 75 -2.93 17.84 -4.57
C GLN A 75 -3.09 17.98 -3.06
N HIS A 76 -3.21 16.85 -2.36
CA HIS A 76 -3.27 16.75 -0.91
C HIS A 76 -1.91 16.35 -0.28
N GLY A 77 -0.82 16.44 -1.05
CA GLY A 77 0.55 16.27 -0.54
C GLY A 77 1.12 14.86 -0.62
N LEU A 78 0.49 13.93 -1.35
CA LEU A 78 1.10 12.62 -1.61
C LEU A 78 2.34 12.78 -2.50
N VAL A 79 3.51 12.39 -1.97
CA VAL A 79 4.79 12.34 -2.68
C VAL A 79 5.42 10.97 -2.45
N TYR A 80 5.80 10.29 -3.53
CA TYR A 80 6.56 9.05 -3.43
C TYR A 80 8.05 9.34 -3.29
N ALA A 81 8.67 8.81 -2.23
CA ALA A 81 10.12 8.92 -2.04
C ALA A 81 10.90 8.02 -3.02
N ALA A 82 10.30 6.89 -3.43
CA ALA A 82 10.85 5.98 -4.43
C ALA A 82 9.71 5.16 -5.06
N GLU A 83 9.93 4.71 -6.29
CA GLU A 83 9.05 3.81 -7.03
C GLU A 83 9.87 2.67 -7.62
N GLY A 84 9.23 1.53 -7.91
CA GLY A 84 9.89 0.42 -8.60
C GLY A 84 11.03 -0.26 -7.83
N LEU A 85 11.01 -0.18 -6.49
CA LEU A 85 11.99 -0.83 -5.62
C LEU A 85 11.96 -2.35 -5.81
N ALA A 86 13.14 -2.96 -5.87
CA ALA A 86 13.27 -4.41 -5.90
C ALA A 86 12.92 -5.00 -4.52
N THR A 87 12.20 -6.11 -4.51
CA THR A 87 12.09 -6.97 -3.33
C THR A 87 13.20 -8.02 -3.41
N ILE A 88 14.02 -8.11 -2.38
CA ILE A 88 15.16 -9.04 -2.33
C ILE A 88 14.97 -9.97 -1.14
N ALA A 89 14.90 -11.28 -1.40
CA ALA A 89 15.01 -12.28 -0.35
C ALA A 89 16.48 -12.72 -0.26
N LEU A 90 17.07 -12.45 0.91
CA LEU A 90 18.47 -12.76 1.17
C LEU A 90 18.66 -14.27 1.33
N ASP A 91 19.81 -14.74 0.87
CA ASP A 91 20.25 -16.12 0.86
C ASP A 91 21.71 -16.17 1.30
N ASP A 92 22.10 -17.18 2.09
CA ASP A 92 23.43 -17.26 2.70
C ASP A 92 24.54 -17.61 1.71
N THR A 93 24.20 -18.18 0.55
CA THR A 93 25.15 -18.44 -0.56
C THR A 93 25.44 -17.20 -1.39
N GLY A 94 24.66 -16.13 -1.21
CA GLY A 94 24.72 -14.91 -2.02
C GLY A 94 23.86 -14.94 -3.28
N ASP A 95 23.26 -16.08 -3.64
CA ASP A 95 22.28 -16.18 -4.74
C ASP A 95 20.89 -15.68 -4.29
N HIS A 96 20.78 -14.38 -4.05
CA HIS A 96 19.54 -13.77 -3.57
C HIS A 96 18.45 -13.77 -4.64
N LEU A 97 17.22 -14.14 -4.25
CA LEU A 97 16.06 -13.92 -5.08
C LEU A 97 15.76 -12.43 -5.16
N ARG A 98 15.70 -11.90 -6.38
CA ARG A 98 15.37 -10.51 -6.70
C ARG A 98 14.12 -10.46 -7.55
N LEU A 99 13.11 -9.77 -7.04
CA LEU A 99 11.85 -9.48 -7.74
C LEU A 99 11.78 -7.98 -8.04
N GLN A 100 11.78 -7.62 -9.32
CA GLN A 100 11.70 -6.22 -9.75
C GLN A 100 10.83 -6.08 -10.98
N GLY A 101 9.77 -5.28 -10.88
CA GLY A 101 8.83 -5.07 -11.98
C GLY A 101 8.14 -6.37 -12.41
N ASP A 102 8.48 -6.85 -13.60
CA ASP A 102 8.02 -8.13 -14.19
C ASP A 102 9.11 -9.21 -14.21
N SER A 103 10.25 -8.95 -13.58
CA SER A 103 11.39 -9.86 -13.55
C SER A 103 11.58 -10.53 -12.20
N ALA A 104 11.96 -11.80 -12.25
CA ALA A 104 12.46 -12.58 -11.13
C ALA A 104 13.84 -13.13 -11.53
N SER A 105 14.80 -13.12 -10.61
CA SER A 105 16.16 -13.61 -10.87
C SER A 105 16.85 -14.02 -9.56
N GLY A 106 17.87 -14.87 -9.66
CA GLY A 106 18.58 -15.42 -8.51
C GLY A 106 17.70 -16.37 -7.66
N GLY A 107 18.27 -16.89 -6.58
CA GLY A 107 17.61 -17.84 -5.68
C GLY A 107 17.20 -19.14 -6.38
N GLY A 108 17.98 -19.58 -7.38
CA GLY A 108 17.67 -20.79 -8.17
C GLY A 108 16.41 -20.72 -9.04
N VAL A 109 15.84 -19.53 -9.29
CA VAL A 109 14.62 -19.38 -10.10
C VAL A 109 14.84 -19.84 -11.55
N SER A 110 14.04 -20.81 -11.97
CA SER A 110 14.11 -21.42 -13.30
C SER A 110 13.67 -20.45 -14.41
N ILE A 111 14.12 -20.66 -15.65
CA ILE A 111 13.66 -19.88 -16.81
C ILE A 111 12.13 -19.95 -16.99
N GLU A 112 11.53 -21.09 -16.64
CA GLU A 112 10.08 -21.27 -16.68
C GLU A 112 9.38 -20.35 -15.66
N ASP A 113 9.89 -20.31 -14.43
CA ASP A 113 9.35 -19.45 -13.37
C ASP A 113 9.53 -17.96 -13.67
N GLN A 114 10.64 -17.56 -14.31
CA GLN A 114 10.83 -16.18 -14.76
C GLN A 114 9.73 -15.74 -15.73
N LYS A 115 9.38 -16.62 -16.69
CA LYS A 115 8.30 -16.36 -17.65
C LYS A 115 6.93 -16.37 -16.96
N ALA A 116 6.70 -17.33 -16.07
CA ALA A 116 5.45 -17.43 -15.31
C ALA A 116 5.24 -16.20 -14.41
N TYR A 117 6.30 -15.69 -13.79
CA TYR A 117 6.27 -14.50 -12.94
C TYR A 117 5.83 -13.25 -13.71
N ALA A 118 6.38 -13.01 -14.92
CA ALA A 118 5.97 -11.89 -15.75
C ALA A 118 4.46 -11.93 -16.10
N LEU A 119 3.95 -13.12 -16.43
CA LEU A 119 2.52 -13.33 -16.70
C LEU A 119 1.66 -13.12 -15.46
N PHE A 120 2.10 -13.65 -14.32
CA PHE A 120 1.45 -13.46 -13.03
C PHE A 120 1.36 -11.97 -12.67
N ARG A 121 2.45 -11.21 -12.79
CA ARG A 121 2.49 -9.77 -12.50
C ARG A 121 1.53 -8.99 -13.40
N LYS A 122 1.51 -9.28 -14.71
CA LYS A 122 0.56 -8.67 -15.63
C LYS A 122 -0.90 -8.97 -15.26
N LYS A 123 -1.20 -10.18 -14.76
CA LYS A 123 -2.54 -10.53 -14.26
C LYS A 123 -2.87 -9.76 -12.99
N MET A 124 -1.94 -9.69 -12.03
CA MET A 124 -2.16 -9.02 -10.75
C MET A 124 -2.40 -7.51 -10.91
N ARG A 125 -1.72 -6.84 -11.85
CA ARG A 125 -1.96 -5.42 -12.14
C ARG A 125 -3.39 -5.09 -12.58
N LYS A 126 -4.16 -6.07 -13.06
CA LYS A 126 -5.58 -5.85 -13.40
C LYS A 126 -6.46 -5.63 -12.16
N TYR A 127 -5.99 -6.05 -10.99
CA TYR A 127 -6.70 -5.93 -9.72
C TYR A 127 -6.13 -4.83 -8.82
N ALA A 128 -5.09 -4.12 -9.29
CA ALA A 128 -4.44 -3.03 -8.58
C ALA A 128 -4.97 -1.66 -9.03
#